data_AF-A0A8H7UNN1-F1
#
_entry.id   AF-A0A8H7UNN1-F1
#
_cell.length_a   1.000
_cell.length_b   1.000
_cell.length_c   1.000
_cell.angle_alpha   90.00
_cell.angle_beta   90.00
_cell.angle_gamma   90.00
#
_symmetry.space_group_name_H-M   'P 1'
#
loop_
_entity.id
_entity.type
_entity.pdbx_description
1 polymer ?
#
loop_
_entity_poly.entity_id
_entity_poly.type
_entity_poly.pdbx_seq_one_letter_code
_entity_poly.pdbx_strand_id
1 'polypeptide(L)'
;MSLTRRQRQSSIMSEKFAILNGELENHEKDLEFQQSQMEHASQREQAYRKQLLQYQAELLKFEKECEKKSSSGVWITGSEHEQLYMIRTSIERKIEGTKSALEIATETYQTERENRIANMRRIAEIKMAMLSLEKDMARLLSTMRKNVFVQCIDDIRHSRWRNVEPSLNHLYL
;
A
#
# COMPACT_ATOMS: atom_id res chain seq x y z
N MET A 1 -0.39 13.27 39.35
CA MET A 1 0.01 11.92 38.87
C MET A 1 1.40 11.59 39.41
N SER A 2 1.62 10.37 39.91
CA SER A 2 2.93 9.93 40.44
C SER A 2 3.96 9.68 39.33
N LEU A 3 5.25 9.79 39.67
CA LEU A 3 6.38 9.54 38.76
C LEU A 3 6.31 8.13 38.13
N THR A 4 5.93 7.13 38.93
CA THR A 4 5.72 5.73 38.52
C THR A 4 4.64 5.58 37.45
N ARG A 5 3.56 6.36 37.53
CA ARG A 5 2.49 6.34 36.52
C ARG A 5 2.97 6.87 35.17
N ARG A 6 3.81 7.91 35.17
CA ARG A 6 4.40 8.48 33.95
C ARG A 6 5.45 7.56 33.33
N GLN A 7 6.27 6.90 34.15
CA GLN A 7 7.21 5.87 33.65
C GLN A 7 6.48 4.71 32.98
N ARG A 8 5.39 4.21 33.58
CA ARG A 8 4.53 3.20 32.94
C ARG A 8 3.93 3.70 31.62
N GLN A 9 3.44 4.94 31.59
CA GLN A 9 2.90 5.54 30.36
C GLN A 9 3.97 5.67 29.26
N SER A 10 5.19 6.04 29.61
CA SER A 10 6.33 6.08 28.69
C SER A 10 6.68 4.71 28.13
N SER A 11 6.65 3.67 28.98
CA SER A 11 6.88 2.27 28.56
C SER A 11 5.82 1.82 27.55
N ILE A 12 4.53 2.07 27.85
CA ILE A 12 3.41 1.72 26.97
C ILE A 12 3.52 2.44 25.61
N MET A 13 3.88 3.73 25.60
CA MET A 13 4.07 4.47 24.36
C MET A 13 5.23 3.91 23.52
N SER A 14 6.32 3.52 24.17
CA SER A 14 7.48 2.92 23.50
C SER A 14 7.14 1.56 22.88
N GLU A 15 6.39 0.73 23.61
CA GLU A 15 5.90 -0.57 23.10
C GLU A 15 4.95 -0.39 21.90
N LYS A 16 4.01 0.55 21.99
CA LYS A 16 3.13 0.89 20.86
C LYS A 16 3.91 1.36 19.63
N PHE A 17 4.96 2.15 19.83
CA PHE A 17 5.81 2.61 18.73
C PHE A 17 6.56 1.43 18.07
N ALA A 18 7.08 0.50 18.87
CA ALA A 18 7.72 -0.71 18.34
C ALA A 18 6.75 -1.60 17.53
N ILE A 19 5.51 -1.77 18.01
CA ILE A 19 4.47 -2.51 17.29
C ILE A 19 4.16 -1.84 15.95
N LEU A 20 3.90 -0.53 15.95
CA LEU A 20 3.59 0.22 14.73
C LEU A 20 4.75 0.21 13.73
N ASN A 21 6.00 0.26 14.20
CA ASN A 21 7.17 0.09 13.33
C ASN A 21 7.20 -1.29 12.67
N GLY A 22 6.93 -2.36 13.43
CA GLY A 22 6.86 -3.71 12.87
C GLY A 22 5.73 -3.85 11.84
N GLU A 23 4.55 -3.28 12.12
CA GLU A 23 3.45 -3.24 11.15
C GLU A 23 3.83 -2.44 9.90
N LEU A 24 4.51 -1.31 10.06
CA LEU A 24 4.97 -0.48 8.95
C LEU A 24 5.92 -1.24 8.03
N GLU A 25 6.94 -1.90 8.60
CA GLU A 25 7.91 -2.69 7.84
C GLU A 25 7.24 -3.83 7.07
N ASN A 26 6.24 -4.48 7.65
CA ASN A 26 5.48 -5.54 6.98
C ASN A 26 4.68 -4.98 5.80
N HIS A 27 3.96 -3.88 6.01
CA HIS A 27 3.19 -3.25 4.94
C HIS A 27 4.08 -2.69 3.81
N GLU A 28 5.27 -2.18 4.13
CA GLU A 28 6.25 -1.71 3.14
C GLU A 28 6.82 -2.89 2.31
N LYS A 29 7.10 -4.04 2.93
CA LYS A 29 7.47 -5.27 2.19
C LYS A 29 6.35 -5.78 1.30
N ASP A 30 5.11 -5.80 1.80
CA ASP A 30 3.95 -6.18 1.01
C ASP A 30 3.75 -5.24 -0.19
N LEU A 31 4.10 -3.95 -0.04
CA LEU A 31 4.00 -2.97 -1.12
C LEU A 31 4.98 -3.28 -2.26
N GLU A 32 6.20 -3.69 -1.94
CA GLU A 32 7.20 -4.11 -2.93
C GLU A 32 6.73 -5.37 -3.68
N PHE A 33 6.20 -6.36 -2.94
CA PHE A 33 5.65 -7.57 -3.54
C PHE A 33 4.46 -7.25 -4.48
N GLN A 34 3.52 -6.42 -4.02
CA GLN A 34 2.37 -5.98 -4.82
C GLN A 34 2.78 -5.19 -6.07
N GLN A 35 3.88 -4.44 -6.02
CA GLN A 35 4.39 -3.75 -7.20
C GLN A 35 4.79 -4.75 -8.30
N SER A 36 5.52 -5.81 -7.95
CA SER A 36 5.87 -6.86 -8.91
C SER A 36 4.62 -7.55 -9.48
N GLN A 37 3.62 -7.85 -8.65
CA GLN A 37 2.36 -8.44 -9.12
C GLN A 37 1.61 -7.52 -10.09
N MET A 38 1.54 -6.23 -9.81
CA MET A 38 0.93 -5.26 -10.73
C MET A 38 1.68 -5.17 -12.07
N GLU A 39 3.01 -5.21 -12.06
CA GLU A 39 3.81 -5.19 -13.28
C GLU A 39 3.53 -6.43 -14.14
N HIS A 40 3.49 -7.61 -13.51
CA HIS A 40 3.13 -8.86 -14.19
C HIS A 40 1.69 -8.85 -14.73
N ALA A 41 0.73 -8.37 -13.94
CA ALA A 41 -0.67 -8.23 -14.37
C ALA A 41 -0.80 -7.27 -15.56
N SER A 42 -0.10 -6.12 -15.52
CA SER A 42 -0.08 -5.15 -16.62
C SER A 42 0.55 -5.72 -17.89
N GLN A 43 1.67 -6.43 -17.78
CA GLN A 43 2.31 -7.09 -18.92
C GLN A 43 1.38 -8.12 -19.56
N ARG A 44 0.66 -8.91 -18.75
CA ARG A 44 -0.32 -9.90 -19.22
C ARG A 44 -1.49 -9.23 -19.94
N GLU A 45 -2.05 -8.17 -19.36
CA GLU A 45 -3.10 -7.39 -20.01
C GLU A 45 -2.64 -6.82 -21.36
N GLN A 46 -1.46 -6.21 -21.40
CA GLN A 46 -0.88 -5.68 -22.64
C GLN A 46 -0.63 -6.77 -23.69
N ALA A 47 -0.20 -7.96 -23.28
CA ALA A 47 0.00 -9.09 -24.18
C ALA A 47 -1.33 -9.51 -24.83
N TYR A 48 -2.41 -9.63 -24.05
CA TYR A 48 -3.73 -9.96 -24.60
C TYR A 48 -4.29 -8.85 -25.49
N ARG A 49 -4.09 -7.57 -25.15
CA ARG A 49 -4.46 -6.44 -26.04
C ARG A 49 -3.74 -6.53 -27.39
N LYS A 50 -2.44 -6.82 -27.38
CA LYS A 50 -1.65 -6.98 -28.61
C LYS A 50 -2.13 -8.16 -29.44
N GLN A 51 -2.38 -9.31 -28.81
CA GLN A 51 -2.93 -10.49 -29.49
C GLN A 51 -4.31 -10.22 -30.11
N LEU A 52 -5.17 -9.51 -29.39
CA LEU A 52 -6.50 -9.13 -29.88
C LEU A 52 -6.40 -8.27 -31.15
N LEU A 53 -5.52 -7.26 -31.14
CA LEU A 53 -5.27 -6.41 -32.31
C LEU A 53 -4.71 -7.21 -33.50
N GLN A 54 -3.83 -8.19 -33.24
CA GLN A 54 -3.31 -9.08 -34.28
C GLN A 54 -4.42 -9.91 -34.92
N TYR A 55 -5.26 -10.58 -34.13
CA TYR A 55 -6.36 -11.38 -34.67
C TYR A 55 -7.42 -10.54 -35.38
N GLN A 56 -7.72 -9.34 -34.89
CA GLN A 56 -8.60 -8.40 -35.59
C GLN A 56 -8.02 -7.96 -36.94
N ALA A 57 -6.72 -7.70 -37.00
CA ALA A 57 -6.04 -7.37 -38.25
C ALA A 57 -5.99 -8.57 -39.22
N GLU A 58 -5.82 -9.79 -38.71
CA GLU A 58 -5.90 -11.03 -39.49
C GLU A 58 -7.29 -11.22 -40.09
N LEU A 59 -8.36 -11.03 -39.30
CA LEU A 59 -9.73 -11.11 -39.79
C LEU A 59 -9.98 -10.11 -40.91
N LEU A 60 -9.57 -8.85 -40.72
CA LEU A 60 -9.75 -7.80 -41.72
C LEU A 60 -8.94 -8.06 -43.02
N LYS A 61 -7.74 -8.63 -42.90
CA LYS A 61 -6.95 -9.07 -44.06
C LYS A 61 -7.66 -10.22 -44.79
N PHE A 62 -8.17 -11.19 -44.04
CA PHE A 62 -8.89 -12.34 -44.58
C PHE A 62 -10.17 -11.92 -45.32
N GLU A 63 -10.96 -11.02 -44.74
CA GLU A 63 -12.18 -10.48 -45.38
C GLU A 63 -11.85 -9.75 -46.68
N LYS A 64 -10.81 -8.90 -46.68
CA LYS A 64 -10.34 -8.23 -47.91
C LYS A 64 -9.86 -9.20 -48.98
N GLU A 65 -9.23 -10.31 -48.59
CA GLU A 65 -8.78 -11.33 -49.55
C GLU A 65 -9.98 -12.09 -50.14
N CYS A 66 -11.00 -12.38 -49.32
CA CYS A 66 -12.26 -12.95 -49.79
C CYS A 66 -12.95 -12.03 -50.81
N GLU A 67 -13.08 -10.74 -50.50
CA GLU A 67 -13.68 -9.75 -51.40
C GLU A 67 -12.94 -9.64 -52.75
N LYS A 68 -11.60 -9.67 -52.74
CA LYS A 68 -10.79 -9.67 -53.96
C LYS A 68 -11.03 -10.89 -54.83
N LYS A 69 -11.13 -12.08 -54.22
CA LYS A 69 -11.44 -13.32 -54.97
C LYS A 69 -12.84 -13.26 -55.57
N SER A 70 -13.84 -12.83 -54.80
CA SER A 70 -15.22 -12.68 -55.29
C SER A 70 -15.37 -11.65 -56.41
N SER A 71 -14.64 -10.53 -56.35
CA SER A 71 -14.67 -9.48 -57.39
C SER A 71 -13.88 -9.82 -58.65
N SER A 72 -12.96 -10.79 -58.60
CA SER A 72 -12.17 -11.23 -59.76
C SER A 72 -12.92 -12.12 -60.77
N GLY A 73 -14.20 -12.44 -60.51
CA GLY A 73 -15.00 -13.33 -61.37
C GLY A 73 -14.61 -14.81 -61.29
N VAL A 74 -13.69 -15.17 -60.38
CA VAL A 74 -13.33 -16.56 -60.08
C VAL A 74 -14.48 -17.20 -59.31
N TRP A 75 -15.09 -18.23 -59.91
CA TRP A 75 -16.12 -19.04 -59.28
C TRP A 75 -15.52 -19.83 -58.11
N ILE A 76 -15.88 -19.45 -56.89
CA ILE A 76 -15.52 -20.18 -55.67
C ILE A 76 -16.33 -21.48 -55.67
N THR A 77 -15.65 -22.61 -55.62
CA THR A 77 -16.30 -23.92 -55.49
C THR A 77 -16.95 -24.06 -54.11
N GLY A 78 -17.97 -24.92 -53.98
CA GLY A 78 -18.62 -25.14 -52.67
C GLY A 78 -17.64 -25.56 -51.56
N SER A 79 -16.61 -26.35 -51.92
CA SER A 79 -15.50 -26.75 -51.04
C SER A 79 -14.68 -25.55 -50.53
N GLU A 80 -14.33 -24.62 -51.42
CA GLU A 80 -13.56 -23.42 -51.05
C GLU A 80 -14.38 -22.46 -50.18
N HIS A 81 -15.69 -22.36 -50.43
CA HIS A 81 -16.58 -21.56 -49.59
C HIS A 81 -16.62 -22.06 -48.14
N GLU A 82 -16.70 -23.39 -47.98
CA GLU A 82 -16.70 -24.02 -46.66
C GLU A 82 -15.35 -23.85 -45.93
N GLN A 83 -14.23 -23.96 -46.64
CA GLN A 83 -12.91 -23.70 -46.07
C GLN A 83 -12.74 -22.25 -45.61
N LEU A 84 -13.19 -21.27 -46.42
CA LEU A 84 -13.16 -19.86 -46.04
C LEU A 84 -14.04 -19.59 -44.81
N TYR A 85 -15.23 -20.20 -44.76
CA TYR A 85 -16.10 -20.11 -43.59
C TYR A 85 -15.42 -20.67 -42.33
N MET A 86 -14.81 -21.85 -42.42
CA MET A 86 -14.09 -22.45 -41.28
C MET A 86 -12.93 -21.58 -40.80
N ILE A 87 -12.15 -20.99 -41.71
CA ILE A 87 -11.04 -20.09 -41.36
C ILE A 87 -11.58 -18.84 -40.66
N ARG A 88 -12.63 -18.21 -41.22
CA ARG A 88 -13.27 -17.03 -40.62
C ARG A 88 -13.74 -17.32 -39.19
N THR A 89 -14.52 -18.38 -39.01
CA THR A 89 -15.04 -18.76 -37.69
C THR A 89 -13.92 -19.09 -36.72
N SER A 90 -12.81 -19.69 -37.18
CA SER A 90 -11.64 -19.96 -36.35
C SER A 90 -11.00 -18.66 -35.84
N ILE A 91 -10.83 -17.66 -36.71
CA ILE A 91 -10.29 -16.34 -36.32
C ILE A 91 -11.26 -15.63 -35.36
N GLU A 92 -12.56 -15.62 -35.65
CA GLU A 92 -13.59 -15.02 -34.79
C GLU A 92 -13.60 -15.66 -33.38
N ARG A 93 -13.46 -16.99 -33.29
CA ARG A 93 -13.32 -17.69 -32.00
C ARG A 93 -12.05 -17.31 -31.26
N LYS A 94 -10.92 -17.14 -31.95
CA LYS A 94 -9.67 -16.67 -31.32
C LYS A 94 -9.80 -15.25 -30.80
N ILE A 95 -10.46 -14.36 -31.55
CA ILE A 95 -10.78 -12.99 -31.12
C ILE A 95 -11.60 -13.04 -29.84
N GLU A 96 -12.69 -13.81 -29.83
CA GLU A 96 -13.59 -13.88 -28.68
C GLU A 96 -12.92 -14.48 -27.44
N GLY A 97 -12.16 -15.57 -27.60
CA GLY A 97 -11.37 -16.14 -26.51
C GLY A 97 -10.32 -15.17 -25.95
N THR A 98 -9.70 -14.35 -26.82
CA THR A 98 -8.73 -13.34 -26.40
C THR A 98 -9.39 -12.16 -25.70
N LYS A 99 -10.61 -11.75 -26.09
CA LYS A 99 -11.38 -10.73 -25.35
C LYS A 99 -11.71 -11.20 -23.94
N SER A 100 -12.21 -12.42 -23.79
CA SER A 100 -12.53 -12.99 -22.47
C SER A 100 -11.27 -13.08 -21.59
N ALA A 101 -10.14 -13.52 -22.16
CA ALA A 101 -8.86 -13.52 -21.44
C ALA A 101 -8.38 -12.10 -21.06
N LEU A 102 -8.62 -11.11 -21.92
CA LEU A 102 -8.30 -9.71 -21.66
C LEU A 102 -9.18 -9.12 -20.54
N GLU A 103 -10.47 -9.45 -20.50
CA GLU A 103 -11.38 -9.03 -19.42
C GLU A 103 -10.87 -9.53 -18.07
N ILE A 104 -10.59 -10.84 -17.96
CA ILE A 104 -10.04 -11.45 -16.74
C ILE A 104 -8.71 -10.79 -16.36
N ALA A 105 -7.81 -10.55 -17.32
CA ALA A 105 -6.54 -9.90 -17.06
C ALA A 105 -6.71 -8.45 -16.57
N THR A 106 -7.70 -7.72 -17.11
CA THR A 106 -8.02 -6.35 -16.71
C THR A 106 -8.60 -6.31 -15.29
N GLU A 107 -9.51 -7.22 -14.96
CA GLU A 107 -10.06 -7.37 -13.60
C GLU A 107 -8.98 -7.74 -12.59
N THR A 108 -8.07 -8.64 -12.96
CA THR A 108 -6.91 -9.01 -12.13
C THR A 108 -6.02 -7.78 -11.87
N TYR A 109 -5.69 -7.01 -12.91
CA TYR A 109 -4.90 -5.79 -12.77
C TYR A 109 -5.59 -4.75 -11.87
N GLN A 110 -6.91 -4.58 -12.00
CA GLN A 110 -7.69 -3.68 -11.15
C GLN A 110 -7.65 -4.14 -9.68
N THR A 111 -7.81 -5.43 -9.43
CA THR A 111 -7.75 -6.01 -8.08
C THR A 111 -6.37 -5.78 -7.44
N GLU A 112 -5.28 -6.07 -8.16
CA GLU A 112 -3.91 -5.82 -7.66
C GLU A 112 -3.66 -4.34 -7.39
N ARG A 113 -4.21 -3.46 -8.23
CA ARG A 113 -4.15 -2.01 -8.04
C ARG A 113 -4.90 -1.55 -6.79
N GLU A 114 -6.09 -2.08 -6.54
CA GLU A 114 -6.88 -1.77 -5.35
C GLU A 114 -6.19 -2.24 -4.07
N ASN A 115 -5.66 -3.46 -4.07
CA ASN A 115 -4.88 -4.01 -2.97
C ASN A 115 -3.68 -3.11 -2.63
N ARG A 116 -2.96 -2.65 -3.65
CA ARG A 116 -1.83 -1.73 -3.47
C ARG A 116 -2.27 -0.38 -2.90
N ILE A 117 -3.37 0.19 -3.40
CA ILE A 117 -3.91 1.46 -2.86
C ILE A 117 -4.32 1.30 -1.41
N ALA A 118 -4.98 0.20 -1.05
CA ALA A 118 -5.35 -0.10 0.33
C ALA A 118 -4.12 -0.20 1.24
N ASN A 119 -3.07 -0.89 0.78
CA ASN A 119 -1.81 -1.00 1.51
C ASN A 119 -1.12 0.37 1.70
N MET A 120 -1.06 1.20 0.65
CA MET A 120 -0.54 2.57 0.75
C MET A 120 -1.31 3.43 1.76
N ARG A 121 -2.64 3.30 1.80
CA ARG A 121 -3.46 4.00 2.82
C ARG A 121 -3.10 3.52 4.22
N ARG A 122 -2.91 2.21 4.41
CA ARG A 122 -2.54 1.63 5.69
C ARG A 122 -1.19 2.13 6.18
N ILE A 123 -0.19 2.17 5.28
CA ILE A 123 1.12 2.78 5.56
C ILE A 123 0.98 4.23 6.01
N ALA A 124 0.15 5.03 5.32
CA ALA A 124 -0.06 6.42 5.68
C ALA A 124 -0.72 6.56 7.06
N GLU A 125 -1.73 5.74 7.37
CA GLU A 125 -2.37 5.70 8.69
C GLU A 125 -1.37 5.38 9.81
N ILE A 126 -0.53 4.36 9.61
CA ILE A 126 0.50 3.97 10.58
C ILE A 126 1.51 5.10 10.79
N LYS A 127 2.01 5.71 9.71
CA LYS A 127 2.93 6.87 9.78
C LYS A 127 2.31 8.03 10.56
N MET A 128 1.03 8.32 10.35
CA MET A 128 0.32 9.37 11.10
C MET A 128 0.15 9.01 12.58
N ALA A 129 -0.16 7.76 12.90
CA ALA A 129 -0.25 7.28 14.28
C ALA A 129 1.10 7.37 15.01
N MET A 130 2.18 6.99 14.35
CA MET A 130 3.55 7.12 14.87
C MET A 130 3.91 8.58 15.16
N LEU A 131 3.67 9.49 14.21
CA LEU A 131 3.90 10.93 14.41
C LEU A 131 3.09 11.50 15.59
N SER A 132 1.87 11.00 15.80
CA SER A 132 1.06 11.38 16.96
C SER A 132 1.68 10.87 18.26
N LEU A 133 2.11 9.61 18.30
CA LEU A 133 2.78 9.00 19.46
C LEU A 133 4.08 9.72 19.81
N GLU A 134 4.89 10.10 18.83
CA GLU A 134 6.11 10.89 19.04
C GLU A 134 5.81 12.23 19.70
N LYS A 135 4.77 12.94 19.22
CA LYS A 135 4.33 14.21 19.83
C LYS A 135 3.88 14.02 21.28
N ASP A 136 3.13 12.96 21.56
CA ASP A 136 2.67 12.68 22.91
C ASP A 136 3.81 12.24 23.85
N MET A 137 4.76 11.46 23.34
CA MET A 137 5.97 11.09 24.07
C MET A 137 6.82 12.33 24.39
N ALA A 138 7.00 13.25 23.44
CA ALA A 138 7.69 14.52 23.66
C ALA A 138 7.02 15.38 24.75
N ARG A 139 5.67 15.46 24.74
CA ARG A 139 4.90 16.14 25.79
C ARG A 139 5.10 15.48 27.15
N LEU A 140 5.03 14.14 27.22
CA LEU A 140 5.23 13.38 28.45
C LEU A 140 6.63 13.63 29.02
N LEU A 141 7.68 13.52 28.20
CA LEU A 141 9.06 13.78 28.62
C LEU A 141 9.26 15.22 29.10
N SER A 142 8.66 16.20 28.42
CA SER A 142 8.69 17.61 28.86
C SER A 142 8.05 17.80 30.24
N THR A 143 6.88 17.19 30.48
CA THR A 143 6.24 17.25 31.81
C THR A 143 7.03 16.52 32.89
N MET A 144 7.70 15.41 32.56
CA MET A 144 8.58 14.71 33.50
C MET A 144 9.78 15.57 33.89
N ARG A 145 10.44 16.21 32.92
CA ARG A 145 11.56 17.13 33.19
C ARG A 145 11.15 18.29 34.10
N LYS A 146 10.01 18.94 33.81
CA LYS A 146 9.48 20.03 34.65
C LYS A 146 9.20 19.57 36.08
N ASN A 147 8.60 18.40 36.26
CA ASN A 147 8.30 17.87 37.59
C ASN A 147 9.56 17.51 38.38
N VAL A 148 10.55 16.88 37.75
CA VAL A 148 11.83 16.57 38.40
C VAL A 148 12.52 17.87 38.82
N PHE A 149 12.53 18.89 37.97
CA PHE A 149 13.11 20.20 38.29
C PHE A 149 12.41 20.87 39.48
N VAL A 150 11.08 20.90 39.50
CA VAL A 150 10.30 21.43 40.63
C VAL A 150 10.61 20.65 41.90
N GLN A 151 10.65 19.33 41.83
CA GLN A 151 10.95 18.49 42.99
C GLN A 151 12.37 18.72 43.52
N CYS A 152 13.37 18.87 42.65
CA CYS A 152 14.72 19.26 43.08
C CYS A 152 14.75 20.64 43.75
N ILE A 153 14.01 21.63 43.25
CA ILE A 153 13.92 22.95 43.89
C ILE A 153 13.27 22.83 45.27
N ASP A 154 12.19 22.07 45.38
CA ASP A 154 11.50 21.85 46.65
C ASP A 154 12.41 21.10 47.63
N ASP A 155 13.13 20.07 47.20
CA ASP A 155 14.10 19.36 48.03
C ASP A 155 15.25 20.27 48.48
N ILE A 156 15.76 21.15 47.60
CA ILE A 156 16.77 22.15 47.97
C ILE A 156 16.19 23.12 49.01
N ARG A 157 14.97 23.62 48.83
CA ARG A 157 14.31 24.49 49.81
C ARG A 157 14.16 23.78 51.15
N HIS A 158 13.56 22.59 51.19
CA HIS A 158 13.32 21.85 52.42
C HIS A 158 14.62 21.42 53.12
N SER A 159 15.67 21.09 52.36
CA SER A 159 17.01 20.81 52.92
C SER A 159 17.67 22.06 53.50
N ARG A 160 17.48 23.22 52.88
CA ARG A 160 18.00 24.50 53.36
C ARG A 160 17.29 24.96 54.65
N TRP A 161 15.99 24.71 54.79
CA TRP A 161 15.23 25.02 56.00
C TRP A 161 15.55 24.06 57.16
N ARG A 162 15.73 22.76 56.91
CA ARG A 162 16.11 21.79 57.96
C ARG A 162 17.50 22.04 58.58
N ASN A 163 18.41 22.68 57.86
CA ASN A 163 19.74 23.02 58.36
C ASN A 163 19.82 24.38 59.10
N VAL A 164 18.72 25.13 59.19
CA VAL A 164 18.70 26.44 59.88
C VAL A 164 18.19 26.34 61.32
N GLU A 165 17.43 25.30 61.67
CA GLU A 165 16.73 25.24 62.97
C GLU A 165 17.48 24.70 64.21
N PRO A 166 18.68 24.08 64.18
CA PRO A 166 19.38 23.78 65.45
C PRO A 166 20.18 24.97 66.01
N SER A 167 20.44 26.02 65.22
CA SER A 167 21.40 27.07 65.61
C SER A 167 20.79 28.30 66.30
N LEU A 168 19.46 28.43 66.35
CA LEU A 168 18.77 29.59 66.93
C LEU A 168 18.28 29.39 68.37
N ASN A 169 18.43 28.19 68.95
CA ASN A 169 18.06 27.92 70.35
C ASN A 169 19.12 28.34 71.39
N HIS A 170 20.15 29.10 70.99
CA HIS A 170 21.14 29.68 71.91
C HIS A 170 21.04 31.21 72.05
N LEU A 171 20.00 31.84 71.50
CA LEU A 171 19.85 33.30 71.50
C LEU A 171 18.56 33.83 72.16
N TYR A 172 17.84 32.99 72.88
CA TYR A 172 16.79 33.43 73.82
C TYR A 172 17.05 32.85 75.21
N LEU A 173 17.99 33.49 75.91
CA LEU A 173 17.98 33.63 77.38
C LEU A 173 17.13 34.86 77.71
#